data_AF-A0A382XAQ6-F1
#
_entry.id   AF-A0A382XAQ6-F1
#
_cell.length_a   1.000
_cell.length_b   1.000
_cell.length_c   1.000
_cell.angle_alpha   90.00
_cell.angle_beta   90.00
_cell.angle_gamma   90.00
#
_symmetry.space_group_name_H-M   'P 1'
#
loop_
_entity.id
_entity.type
_entity.pdbx_description
1 polymer ?
#
loop_
_entity_poly.entity_id
_entity_poly.type
_entity_poly.pdbx_seq_one_letter_code
_entity_poly.pdbx_strand_id
1 'polypeptide(L)' 'MNSFIEFDEEKKSLKSINLDDFSIEDLEEYIEKLTLEIHRSEEEIKKRLNTKEQ' A
#
# COMPACT_ATOMS: atom_id res chain seq x y z
N MET A 1 -0.27 23.22 -5.36
CA MET A 1 -0.18 21.92 -6.05
C MET A 1 -0.79 20.90 -5.12
N ASN A 2 -2.03 20.47 -5.36
CA ASN A 2 -2.64 19.35 -4.63
C ASN A 2 -2.08 18.07 -5.25
N SER A 3 -0.91 17.62 -4.79
CA SER A 3 -0.40 16.33 -5.22
C SER A 3 -1.37 15.26 -4.73
N PHE A 4 -2.03 14.60 -5.68
CA PHE A 4 -2.95 13.48 -5.50
C PHE A 4 -2.39 12.41 -4.53
N ILE A 5 -1.07 12.23 -4.54
CA ILE A 5 -0.34 11.31 -3.68
C ILE A 5 0.90 12.02 -3.12
N GLU A 6 1.08 12.01 -1.80
CA GLU A 6 2.31 12.40 -1.11
C GLU A 6 3.09 11.11 -0.76
N PHE A 7 4.24 10.92 -1.40
CA PHE A 7 5.13 9.80 -1.13
C PHE A 7 6.28 10.24 -0.22
N ASP A 8 6.53 9.47 0.84
CA ASP A 8 7.72 9.61 1.68
C ASP A 8 8.84 8.77 1.04
N GLU A 9 9.72 9.43 0.28
CA GLU A 9 10.85 8.78 -0.40
C GLU A 9 11.83 8.12 0.58
N GLU A 10 12.01 8.69 1.77
CA GLU A 10 12.92 8.16 2.79
C GLU A 10 12.39 6.83 3.35
N LYS A 11 11.09 6.75 3.58
CA LYS A 11 10.43 5.56 4.15
C LYS A 11 9.88 4.60 3.10
N LYS A 12 9.97 4.98 1.81
CA LYS A 12 9.35 4.25 0.69
C LYS A 12 7.86 3.96 0.94
N SER A 13 7.15 4.89 1.56
CA SER A 13 5.77 4.72 2.00
C SER A 13 4.88 5.85 1.53
N LEU A 14 3.61 5.55 1.22
CA LEU A 14 2.58 6.56 0.99
C LEU A 14 2.30 7.31 2.31
N LYS A 15 2.41 8.63 2.29
CA LYS A 15 2.21 9.49 3.46
C LYS A 15 0.79 10.03 3.52
N SER A 16 0.27 10.52 2.39
CA SER A 16 -1.11 10.94 2.27
C SER A 16 -1.60 10.79 0.83
N ILE A 17 -2.89 10.54 0.67
CA ILE A 17 -3.56 10.50 -0.63
C ILE A 17 -4.78 11.39 -0.50
N ASN A 18 -4.98 12.29 -1.47
CA ASN A 18 -6.20 13.06 -1.53
C ASN A 18 -7.29 12.16 -2.13
N LEU A 19 -8.34 11.90 -1.33
CA LEU A 19 -9.46 11.04 -1.67
C LEU A 19 -10.75 11.84 -1.97
N ASP A 20 -10.67 13.17 -2.03
CA ASP A 20 -11.84 14.06 -2.13
C ASP A 20 -12.64 13.85 -3.42
N ASP A 21 -11.99 13.40 -4.50
CA ASP A 21 -12.59 13.13 -5.81
C ASP A 21 -13.02 11.66 -6.00
N PHE A 22 -12.85 10.79 -5.00
CA PHE A 22 -13.19 9.36 -5.11
C PHE A 22 -14.67 9.13 -4.80
N SER A 23 -15.34 8.30 -5.60
CA SER A 23 -16.65 7.76 -5.24
C SER A 23 -16.52 6.66 -4.18
N ILE A 24 -17.65 6.26 -3.58
CA ILE A 24 -17.68 5.13 -2.62
C ILE A 24 -17.11 3.87 -3.26
N GLU A 25 -17.49 3.59 -4.51
CA GLU A 25 -17.02 2.43 -5.28
C GLU A 25 -15.50 2.49 -5.52
N ASP A 26 -14.98 3.68 -5.85
CA ASP A 26 -13.54 3.87 -6.03
C ASP A 26 -12.78 3.65 -4.71
N LEU A 27 -13.33 4.08 -3.58
CA LEU A 27 -12.75 3.86 -2.25
C LEU A 27 -12.75 2.37 -1.87
N GLU A 28 -13.84 1.67 -2.15
CA GLU A 28 -13.95 0.22 -1.92
C GLU A 28 -12.92 -0.55 -2.76
N GLU A 29 -12.83 -0.26 -4.07
CA GLU A 29 -11.83 -0.88 -4.95
C GLU A 29 -10.39 -0.54 -4.51
N TYR A 30 -10.18 0.69 -4.04
CA TYR A 30 -8.88 1.13 -3.53
C TYR A 30 -8.48 0.36 -2.26
N ILE A 31 -9.42 0.15 -1.34
CA ILE A 31 -9.20 -0.67 -0.13
C ILE A 31 -8.86 -2.12 -0.51
N GLU A 32 -9.56 -2.70 -1.50
CA GLU A 32 -9.26 -4.07 -1.95
C GLU A 32 -7.83 -4.18 -2.50
N LYS A 33 -7.41 -3.22 -3.34
CA LYS A 33 -6.05 -3.18 -3.88
C LYS A 33 -4.99 -3.04 -2.79
N LEU A 34 -5.21 -2.17 -1.81
CA LEU A 34 -4.30 -2.00 -0.67
C LEU A 34 -4.20 -3.27 0.17
N THR A 35 -5.33 -3.95 0.40
CA THR A 35 -5.37 -5.20 1.16
C THR A 35 -4.58 -6.30 0.45
N LEU A 36 -4.68 -6.39 -0.88
CA LEU A 36 -3.89 -7.33 -1.67
C LEU A 36 -2.38 -7.06 -1.56
N GLU A 37 -1.96 -5.79 -1.58
CA GLU A 37 -0.55 -5.41 -1.43
C GLU A 37 -0.01 -5.68 -0.02
N ILE A 38 -0.83 -5.51 1.02
CA ILE A 38 -0.50 -5.96 2.38
C ILE A 38 -0.24 -7.47 2.38
N HIS A 39 -1.15 -8.25 1.81
CA HIS A 39 -1.00 -9.71 1.76
C HIS A 39 0.26 -10.15 1.01
N ARG A 40 0.57 -9.52 -0.14
CA ARG A 40 1.82 -9.77 -0.88
C ARG A 40 3.05 -9.45 -0.06
N SER A 41 3.03 -8.35 0.68
CA SER A 41 4.14 -7.94 1.55
C SER A 41 4.34 -8.93 2.70
N GLU A 42 3.27 -9.41 3.31
CA GLU A 42 3.31 -10.45 4.34
C GLU A 42 3.88 -11.77 3.81
N GLU A 43 3.44 -12.22 2.63
CA GLU A 43 3.95 -13.44 2.01
C GLU A 43 5.44 -13.33 1.67
N GLU A 44 5.89 -12.16 1.21
CA GLU A 44 7.31 -11.89 0.96
C GLU A 44 8.13 -11.89 2.27
N ILE A 45 7.58 -11.34 3.36
CA ILE A 45 8.19 -11.44 4.70
C ILE A 45 8.32 -12.91 5.11
N LYS A 46 7.24 -13.71 5.01
CA LYS A 46 7.26 -15.14 5.35
C LYS A 46 8.30 -15.90 4.52
N LYS A 47 8.36 -15.66 3.21
CA LYS A 47 9.38 -16.26 2.32
C LYS A 47 10.79 -15.92 2.80
N ARG A 48 11.07 -14.65 3.11
CA ARG A 48 12.38 -14.20 3.58
C ARG A 48 12.73 -14.74 4.96
N LEU A 49 11.76 -14.93 5.85
CA LEU A 49 11.96 -15.57 7.15
C LEU A 49 12.31 -17.05 6.98
N ASN A 50 11.54 -17.78 6.17
CA ASN A 50 11.79 -19.20 5.89
C ASN A 50 13.14 -19.44 5.21
N THR A 51 13.64 -18.47 4.42
CA THR A 51 14.97 -18.55 3.77
C THR A 51 16.12 -18.18 4.71
N LYS A 52 15.85 -17.48 5.81
CA LYS A 52 16.85 -17.14 6.84
C LYS A 52 17.05 -18.24 7.89
N GLU A 53 16.10 -19.16 8.03
CA GLU A 53 16.19 -20.32 8.93
C GLU A 53 16.80 -21.57 8.27
N GLN A 54 17.27 -21.48 7.02
CA GLN A 54 18.08 -22.50 6.33
C GLN A 54 19.54 -22.06 6.23
#